data_AF-A0A855YEQ7-F1
#
_entry.id   AF-A0A855YEQ7-F1
#
_cell.length_a   1.000
_cell.length_b   1.000
_cell.length_c   1.000
_cell.angle_alpha   90.00
_cell.angle_beta   90.00
_cell.angle_gamma   90.00
#
_symmetry.space_group_name_H-M   'P 1'
#
loop_
_entity.id
_entity.type
_entity.pdbx_description
1 polymer ?
#
loop_
_entity_poly.entity_id
_entity_poly.type
_entity_poly.pdbx_seq_one_letter_code
_entity_poly.pdbx_strand_id
1 'polypeptide(L)'
;MEIIKAEACKDRIHMLVSIPLKLSVSAFIGYLKGKSSLMIFDQHANLKYQYRKRKFWCKGFYVDTVGRNKKVIQEYIQNQLQEDIVAEQITMAEYIDPFTGEETKELRKKKK
;
A
#
# COMPACT_ATOMS: atom_id res chain seq x y z
N MET A 1 7.69 21.97 2.18
CA MET A 1 7.30 20.61 1.78
C MET A 1 6.21 20.17 2.74
N GLU A 2 5.14 19.55 2.24
CA GLU A 2 3.95 19.25 3.05
C GLU A 2 3.36 17.89 2.69
N ILE A 3 3.00 17.09 3.70
CA ILE A 3 2.27 15.83 3.53
C ILE A 3 0.79 16.17 3.65
N ILE A 4 0.03 15.96 2.58
CA ILE A 4 -1.40 16.29 2.53
C ILE A 4 -2.21 15.13 3.12
N LYS A 5 -1.90 13.90 2.67
CA LYS A 5 -2.47 12.66 3.21
C LYS A 5 -1.45 11.53 3.12
N ALA A 6 -1.57 10.56 4.02
CA ALA A 6 -0.80 9.34 3.98
C ALA A 6 -1.64 8.20 4.56
N GLU A 7 -1.56 7.04 3.93
CA GLU A 7 -2.20 5.81 4.38
C GLU A 7 -1.15 4.69 4.36
N ALA A 8 -1.07 3.96 5.48
CA ALA A 8 -0.15 2.84 5.65
C ALA A 8 -0.94 1.54 5.58
N CYS A 9 -0.70 0.75 4.54
CA CYS A 9 -1.24 -0.59 4.37
C CYS A 9 -0.22 -1.63 4.87
N LYS A 10 -0.59 -2.90 4.85
CA LYS A 10 0.25 -4.00 5.38
C LYS A 10 1.59 -4.16 4.65
N ASP A 11 1.62 -3.95 3.33
CA ASP A 11 2.76 -4.20 2.45
C ASP A 11 3.29 -2.94 1.74
N ARG A 12 2.55 -1.83 1.78
CA ARG A 12 2.84 -0.60 1.05
C ARG A 12 2.32 0.64 1.78
N ILE A 13 2.87 1.80 1.43
CA ILE A 13 2.40 3.10 1.94
C ILE A 13 2.05 3.99 0.76
N HIS A 14 0.86 4.59 0.80
CA HIS A 14 0.38 5.58 -0.15
C HIS A 14 0.47 6.96 0.47
N MET A 15 1.04 7.93 -0.25
CA MET A 15 1.19 9.31 0.25
C MET A 15 0.86 10.32 -0.84
N LEU A 16 0.09 11.33 -0.47
CA LEU A 16 -0.14 12.54 -1.26
C LEU A 16 0.68 13.67 -0.67
N VAL A 17 1.65 14.17 -1.45
CA VAL A 17 2.68 15.08 -0.94
C VAL A 17 2.85 16.27 -1.87
N SER A 18 2.98 17.46 -1.28
CA SER A 18 3.35 18.69 -1.97
C SER A 18 4.87 18.90 -1.89
N ILE A 19 5.55 18.67 -3.01
CA ILE A 19 7.01 18.79 -3.14
C ILE A 19 7.35 20.10 -3.86
N PRO A 20 8.20 20.97 -3.27
CA PRO A 20 8.70 22.15 -3.96
C PRO A 20 9.55 21.76 -5.18
N LEU A 21 9.44 22.51 -6.29
CA LEU A 21 10.18 22.23 -7.54
C LEU A 21 11.71 22.19 -7.39
N LYS A 22 12.26 22.85 -6.36
CA LYS A 22 13.70 22.83 -6.05
C LYS A 22 14.20 21.47 -5.55
N LEU A 23 13.29 20.60 -5.09
CA LEU A 23 13.62 19.29 -4.54
C LEU A 23 13.21 18.20 -5.53
N SER A 24 14.15 17.33 -5.90
CA SER A 24 13.82 16.19 -6.75
C SER A 24 13.00 15.14 -5.99
N VAL A 25 12.04 14.53 -6.68
CA VAL A 25 11.20 13.46 -6.13
C VAL A 25 12.06 12.28 -5.65
N SER A 26 13.09 11.92 -6.42
CA SER A 26 13.99 10.82 -6.08
C SER A 26 14.79 11.08 -4.81
N ALA A 27 15.29 12.31 -4.60
CA ALA A 27 15.99 12.69 -3.38
C ALA A 27 15.05 12.65 -2.18
N PHE A 28 13.83 13.16 -2.33
CA PHE A 28 12.83 13.11 -1.27
C PHE A 28 12.49 11.67 -0.85
N ILE A 29 12.14 10.81 -1.80
CA ILE A 29 11.80 9.41 -1.52
C ILE A 29 13.01 8.65 -0.98
N GLY A 30 14.21 8.90 -1.49
CA GLY A 30 15.45 8.32 -0.98
C GLY A 30 15.69 8.67 0.49
N TYR A 31 15.52 9.94 0.85
CA TYR A 31 15.62 10.40 2.23
C TYR A 31 14.56 9.74 3.12
N LEU A 32 13.29 9.75 2.68
CA LEU A 32 12.18 9.20 3.44
C LEU A 32 12.36 7.70 3.72
N LYS A 33 12.67 6.91 2.68
CA LYS A 33 12.90 5.46 2.78
C LYS A 33 14.15 5.15 3.63
N GLY A 34 15.21 5.94 3.49
CA GLY A 34 16.44 5.76 4.26
C GLY A 34 16.24 6.03 5.75
N LYS A 35 15.66 7.17 6.10
CA LYS A 35 15.43 7.55 7.51
C LYS A 35 14.40 6.68 8.19
N SER A 36 13.29 6.38 7.53
CA SER A 36 12.29 5.45 8.08
C SER A 36 12.86 4.05 8.34
N SER A 37 13.65 3.51 7.39
CA SER A 37 14.29 2.21 7.59
C SER A 37 15.21 2.20 8.81
N LEU A 38 15.95 3.30 9.05
CA LEU A 38 16.79 3.42 10.24
C LEU A 38 15.93 3.45 11.52
N MET A 39 14.90 4.29 11.56
CA MET A 39 14.01 4.42 12.73
C MET A 39 13.30 3.11 13.07
N ILE A 40 12.80 2.39 12.06
CA ILE A 40 12.10 1.12 12.24
C ILE A 40 13.05 0.05 12.81
N PHE A 41 14.27 -0.06 12.31
CA PHE A 41 15.23 -1.04 12.83
C PHE A 41 15.77 -0.68 14.22
N ASP A 42 15.76 0.60 14.58
CA ASP A 42 16.11 1.07 15.92
C ASP A 42 14.99 0.74 16.94
N GLN A 43 13.74 1.04 16.59
CA GLN A 43 12.57 0.76 17.43
C GLN A 43 12.21 -0.73 17.53
N HIS A 44 12.40 -1.47 16.44
CA HIS A 44 12.03 -2.88 16.34
C HIS A 44 13.26 -3.74 15.98
N ALA A 45 14.18 -3.87 16.94
CA ALA A 45 15.42 -4.62 16.77
C ALA A 45 15.22 -6.07 16.26
N ASN A 46 14.09 -6.70 16.59
CA ASN A 46 13.73 -8.04 16.13
C ASN A 46 13.58 -8.14 14.60
N LEU A 47 13.12 -7.07 13.94
CA LEU A 47 13.00 -7.02 12.46
C LEU A 47 14.36 -7.11 11.78
N LYS A 48 15.44 -6.68 12.45
CA LYS A 48 16.82 -6.78 11.92
C LYS A 48 17.22 -8.22 11.62
N TYR A 49 16.73 -9.18 12.40
CA TYR A 49 17.01 -10.60 12.23
C TYR A 49 16.15 -11.23 11.13
N GLN A 50 14.88 -10.84 11.03
CA GLN A 50 13.99 -11.29 9.96
C GLN A 50 14.47 -10.75 8.59
N TYR A 51 14.80 -9.47 8.53
CA TYR A 51 15.32 -8.81 7.33
C TYR A 51 16.85 -8.86 7.31
N ARG A 52 17.44 -10.06 7.15
CA ARG A 52 18.91 -10.32 7.19
C ARG A 52 19.81 -9.32 6.45
N LYS A 53 19.32 -8.66 5.40
CA LYS A 53 20.05 -7.63 4.62
C LYS A 53 19.80 -6.19 5.09
N ARG A 54 19.10 -5.99 6.20
CA ARG A 54 18.65 -4.70 6.76
C ARG A 54 18.01 -3.78 5.71
N LYS A 55 17.19 -4.36 4.83
CA LYS A 55 16.42 -3.62 3.83
C LYS A 55 14.96 -3.74 4.20
N PHE A 56 14.38 -2.63 4.64
CA PHE A 56 12.95 -2.58 4.93
C PHE A 56 12.14 -2.36 3.64
N TRP A 57 12.59 -1.44 2.78
CA TRP A 57 11.91 -1.10 1.54
C TRP A 57 12.46 -1.86 0.31
N CYS A 58 11.59 -2.06 -0.68
CA CYS A 58 12.01 -2.46 -2.04
C CYS A 58 12.83 -1.35 -2.71
N LYS A 59 13.57 -1.66 -3.79
CA LYS A 59 14.40 -0.66 -4.49
C LYS A 59 13.57 0.42 -5.19
N GLY A 60 12.45 0.02 -5.80
CA GLY A 60 11.59 0.92 -6.58
C GLY A 60 10.64 1.77 -5.74
N PHE A 61 9.98 2.70 -6.40
CA PHE A 61 8.81 3.42 -5.91
C PHE A 61 7.98 3.86 -7.12
N TYR A 62 6.69 4.06 -6.93
CA TYR A 62 5.80 4.63 -7.93
C TYR A 62 5.53 6.09 -7.60
N VAL A 63 5.44 6.94 -8.62
CA VAL A 63 5.04 8.33 -8.48
C VAL A 63 4.17 8.74 -9.65
N ASP A 64 3.11 9.48 -9.36
CA ASP A 64 2.30 10.15 -10.35
C ASP A 64 2.08 11.62 -9.96
N THR A 65 1.98 12.49 -10.96
CA THR A 65 1.77 13.93 -10.77
C THR A 65 0.28 14.24 -10.68
N VAL A 66 -0.13 14.82 -9.57
CA VAL A 66 -1.53 15.15 -9.34
C VAL A 66 -1.82 16.58 -9.80
N GLY A 67 -2.64 16.70 -10.85
CA GLY A 67 -3.16 17.97 -11.34
C GLY A 67 -4.54 18.31 -10.76
N ARG A 68 -5.52 18.50 -11.65
CA ARG A 68 -6.89 18.94 -11.30
C ARG A 68 -7.70 17.92 -10.48
N ASN A 69 -7.35 16.63 -10.54
CA ASN A 69 -8.10 15.54 -9.91
C ASN A 69 -7.70 15.27 -8.44
N LYS A 70 -7.20 16.28 -7.74
CA LYS A 70 -6.70 16.14 -6.36
C LYS A 70 -7.71 15.50 -5.42
N LYS A 71 -9.00 15.85 -5.53
CA LYS A 71 -10.06 15.31 -4.66
C LYS A 71 -10.26 13.80 -4.82
N VAL A 72 -10.30 13.32 -6.06
CA VAL A 72 -10.49 11.90 -6.37
C VAL A 72 -9.33 11.06 -5.84
N ILE A 73 -8.10 11.51 -6.08
CA ILE A 73 -6.89 10.81 -5.58
C ILE A 73 -6.83 10.84 -4.05
N GLN A 74 -7.29 11.93 -3.46
CA GLN A 74 -7.35 12.06 -2.01
C GLN A 74 -8.36 11.10 -1.38
N GLU A 75 -9.52 10.87 -2.00
CA GLU A 75 -10.50 9.87 -1.55
C GLU A 75 -10.00 8.45 -1.76
N TYR A 76 -9.34 8.19 -2.90
CA TYR A 76 -8.69 6.91 -3.17
C TYR A 76 -7.66 6.52 -2.09
N ILE A 77 -6.77 7.44 -1.69
CA ILE A 77 -5.78 7.24 -0.59
C ILE A 77 -6.43 7.26 0.81
N GLN A 78 -7.75 7.37 0.93
CA GLN A 78 -8.42 7.17 2.22
C GLN A 78 -9.12 5.82 2.29
N ASN A 79 -9.49 5.30 1.13
CA ASN A 79 -10.26 4.08 1.02
C ASN A 79 -9.36 2.88 0.67
N GLN A 80 -8.03 3.04 0.58
CA GLN A 80 -7.15 1.97 0.12
C GLN A 80 -7.25 0.73 1.02
N LEU A 81 -7.26 0.92 2.35
CA LEU A 81 -7.43 -0.20 3.28
C LEU A 81 -8.78 -0.91 3.10
N GLN A 82 -9.84 -0.14 2.86
CA GLN A 82 -11.19 -0.67 2.69
C GLN A 82 -11.33 -1.43 1.37
N GLU A 83 -10.75 -0.90 0.29
CA GLU A 83 -10.71 -1.55 -1.01
C GLU A 83 -9.88 -2.84 -0.97
N ASP A 84 -8.72 -2.83 -0.31
CA ASP A 84 -7.88 -4.02 -0.12
C ASP A 84 -8.64 -5.11 0.66
N ILE A 85 -9.37 -4.76 1.73
CA ILE A 85 -10.20 -5.71 2.49
C ILE A 85 -11.32 -6.30 1.62
N VAL A 86 -12.01 -5.47 0.84
CA VAL A 86 -13.09 -5.92 -0.05
C VAL A 86 -12.53 -6.84 -1.13
N ALA A 87 -11.38 -6.50 -1.72
CA ALA A 87 -10.70 -7.33 -2.71
C ALA A 87 -10.27 -8.69 -2.10
N GLU A 88 -9.68 -8.70 -0.90
CA GLU A 88 -9.35 -9.94 -0.19
C GLU A 88 -10.61 -10.79 0.07
N GLN A 89 -11.72 -10.20 0.52
CA GLN A 89 -12.99 -10.92 0.70
C GLN A 89 -13.55 -11.51 -0.60
N ILE A 90 -13.45 -10.78 -1.72
CA ILE A 90 -13.86 -11.28 -3.04
C ILE A 90 -12.96 -12.44 -3.48
N THR A 91 -11.64 -12.37 -3.25
CA THR A 91 -10.73 -13.49 -3.56
C THR A 91 -10.97 -14.71 -2.68
N MET A 92 -11.43 -14.54 -1.44
CA MET A 92 -11.81 -15.69 -0.59
C MET A 92 -13.14 -16.32 -1.02
N ALA A 93 -14.02 -15.55 -1.66
CA ALA A 93 -15.24 -16.03 -2.29
C ALA A 93 -14.99 -16.32 -3.78
N GLU A 94 -14.10 -17.28 -4.08
CA GLU A 94 -13.96 -17.78 -5.45
C GLU A 94 -15.28 -18.42 -5.88
N TYR A 95 -16.07 -17.68 -6.67
CA TYR A 95 -17.33 -18.18 -7.26
C TYR A 95 -17.09 -19.29 -8.29
N ILE A 96 -15.84 -19.45 -8.75
CA ILE A 96 -15.41 -20.42 -9.76
C ILE A 96 -14.13 -21.09 -9.24
N ASP A 97 -14.15 -22.40 -9.10
CA ASP A 97 -13.00 -23.20 -8.66
C ASP A 97 -11.85 -23.11 -9.69
N PRO A 98 -10.64 -22.67 -9.31
CA PRO A 98 -9.53 -22.44 -10.23
C PRO A 98 -8.90 -23.70 -10.82
N PHE A 99 -9.21 -24.89 -10.28
CA PHE A 99 -8.73 -26.17 -10.80
C PHE A 99 -9.76 -26.87 -11.69
N THR A 100 -11.04 -26.69 -11.43
CA THR A 100 -12.13 -27.38 -12.14
C THR A 100 -12.95 -26.48 -13.06
N GLY A 101 -12.92 -25.16 -12.85
CA GLY A 101 -13.73 -24.19 -13.58
C GLY A 101 -15.22 -24.22 -13.21
N GLU A 102 -15.62 -24.98 -12.18
CA GLU A 102 -17.01 -25.11 -11.75
C GLU A 102 -17.43 -23.99 -10.80
N GLU A 103 -18.70 -23.56 -10.86
CA GLU A 103 -19.24 -22.59 -9.89
C GLU A 103 -19.34 -23.18 -8.48
N THR A 104 -18.78 -22.51 -7.46
CA THR A 104 -18.82 -22.98 -6.06
C THR A 104 -20.24 -22.88 -5.49
N LYS A 105 -20.85 -24.04 -5.23
CA LYS A 105 -22.28 -24.18 -4.86
C LYS A 105 -22.63 -23.71 -3.43
N GLU A 106 -21.66 -23.28 -2.62
CA GLU A 106 -21.84 -23.12 -1.17
C GLU A 106 -22.70 -21.92 -0.74
N LEU A 107 -22.85 -20.88 -1.58
CA LEU A 107 -23.62 -19.69 -1.20
C LEU A 107 -25.15 -19.83 -1.41
N ARG A 108 -25.63 -20.87 -2.10
CA ARG A 108 -27.08 -21.08 -2.32
C ARG A 108 -27.86 -21.52 -1.07
N LYS A 109 -27.19 -22.03 -0.02
CA LYS A 109 -27.87 -22.58 1.17
C LYS A 109 -28.37 -21.54 2.19
N LYS A 110 -28.01 -20.26 2.06
CA LYS A 110 -28.48 -19.19 2.98
C LYS A 110 -29.73 -18.44 2.54
N LYS A 111 -30.33 -18.79 1.39
CA LYS A 111 -31.67 -18.32 0.98
C LYS A 111 -32.67 -19.47 1.07
N LYS A 112 -33.03 -19.85 2.28
CA LYS A 112 -34.29 -20.56 2.57
C LYS A 112 -34.84 -20.07 3.88
#